data_AF-A0A7F5R6W1-F1
#
_entry.id   AF-A0A7F5R6W1-F1
#
_cell.length_a   1.000
_cell.length_b   1.000
_cell.length_c   1.000
_cell.angle_alpha   90.00
_cell.angle_beta   90.00
_cell.angle_gamma   90.00
#
_symmetry.space_group_name_H-M   'P 1'
#
loop_
_entity.id
_entity.type
_entity.pdbx_description
1 polymer ?
#
loop_
_entity_poly.entity_id
_entity_poly.type
_entity_poly.pdbx_seq_one_letter_code
_entity_poly.pdbx_strand_id
1 'polypeptide(L)'
;FLKPGLEDESRSNFGLIDQIAALLWIQDNIDKFGGDPNSVTLFGQGSGAVCANFLMMSPMIIKEGDKLLFHRAILMSGTALSDWALVKNPTHVTLQVAKAVRCPSNGKELEECLRKRRLEDLMDISISIPEYQTPFGPIIDQTVIPNYPKHIMSAYNDIFKRFELIYGVMEVESAHLLNTVAMAAGMLQEETNSELRKYFETKFEANVGFILAHTLSAYSRFVGTDNKLNSYDGQSYDSAFLNRDYLLNILSDVRTVAPVTLMAKLHSALNLNSYFYVFGHKTASNYYYVSKICYIHTVDFL
;
A
#
# COMPACT_ATOMS: atom_id res chain seq x y z
N PHE A 1 1.83 11.72 8.91
CA PHE A 1 2.95 11.41 7.99
C PHE A 1 3.52 12.63 7.25
N LEU A 2 3.08 13.87 7.51
CA LEU A 2 3.76 15.06 6.97
C LEU A 2 5.23 15.09 7.46
N LYS A 3 6.19 15.33 6.55
CA LYS A 3 7.58 15.67 6.90
C LYS A 3 7.61 17.17 7.24
N PRO A 4 7.75 17.59 8.51
CA PRO A 4 7.51 18.97 8.91
C PRO A 4 8.67 19.91 8.54
N GLY A 5 9.88 19.39 8.36
CA GLY A 5 11.05 20.16 7.92
C GLY A 5 11.55 19.77 6.53
N LEU A 6 12.37 20.64 5.95
CA LEU A 6 12.95 20.46 4.62
C LEU A 6 14.33 19.78 4.65
N GLU A 7 15.01 19.84 5.79
CA GLU A 7 16.32 19.21 6.02
C GLU A 7 16.18 17.68 6.09
N ASP A 8 17.25 16.98 5.73
CA ASP A 8 17.27 15.51 5.76
C ASP A 8 17.16 14.94 7.18
N GLU A 9 17.63 15.70 8.17
CA GLU A 9 17.61 15.37 9.59
C GLU A 9 16.25 15.65 10.26
N SER A 10 15.30 16.27 9.55
CA SER A 10 13.98 16.54 10.10
C SER A 10 13.25 15.24 10.42
N ARG A 11 12.82 15.11 11.67
CA ARG A 11 12.09 13.92 12.15
C ARG A 11 10.82 13.73 11.34
N SER A 12 10.60 12.49 10.92
CA SER A 12 9.47 12.13 10.08
C SER A 12 8.88 10.80 10.53
N ASN A 13 8.01 10.18 9.71
CA ASN A 13 7.42 8.87 10.02
C ASN A 13 6.74 8.76 11.39
N PHE A 14 6.20 9.88 11.91
CA PHE A 14 5.57 9.92 13.24
C PHE A 14 4.52 8.83 13.44
N GLY A 15 3.74 8.48 12.41
CA GLY A 15 2.76 7.39 12.50
C GLY A 15 3.39 5.99 12.71
N LEU A 16 4.59 5.74 12.19
CA LEU A 16 5.34 4.51 12.51
C LEU A 16 5.96 4.59 13.91
N ILE A 17 6.41 5.77 14.34
CA ILE A 17 6.93 5.98 15.70
C ILE A 17 5.82 5.75 16.73
N ASP A 18 4.59 6.19 16.47
CA ASP A 18 3.43 5.92 17.31
C ASP A 18 3.16 4.41 17.43
N GLN A 19 3.27 3.67 16.33
CA GLN A 19 3.14 2.21 16.34
C GLN A 19 4.27 1.52 17.12
N ILE A 20 5.51 2.02 17.01
CA ILE A 20 6.65 1.54 17.83
C ILE A 20 6.39 1.80 19.32
N ALA A 21 5.85 2.98 19.67
CA ALA A 21 5.50 3.30 21.05
C ALA A 21 4.40 2.37 21.58
N ALA A 22 3.40 2.04 20.76
CA ALA A 22 2.38 1.05 21.12
C ALA A 22 2.98 -0.35 21.33
N LEU A 23 3.90 -0.78 20.46
CA LEU A 23 4.60 -2.06 20.61
C LEU A 23 5.49 -2.10 21.86
N LEU A 24 6.15 -0.99 22.20
CA LEU A 24 6.90 -0.86 23.46
C LEU A 24 5.96 -1.03 24.67
N TRP A 25 4.79 -0.38 24.64
CA TRP A 25 3.80 -0.53 25.69
C TRP A 25 3.32 -1.98 25.82
N ILE A 26 3.08 -2.67 24.69
CA ILE A 26 2.73 -4.10 24.69
C ILE A 26 3.82 -4.92 25.37
N GLN A 27 5.09 -4.71 24.99
CA GLN A 27 6.21 -5.43 25.60
C GLN A 27 6.31 -5.22 27.12
N ASP A 28 5.94 -4.04 27.62
CA ASP A 28 6.05 -3.70 29.04
C ASP A 28 4.81 -4.07 29.88
N ASN A 29 3.68 -4.44 29.24
CA ASN A 29 2.41 -4.56 29.94
C ASN A 29 1.52 -5.75 29.56
N ILE A 30 1.74 -6.41 28.41
CA ILE A 30 0.78 -7.40 27.90
C ILE A 30 0.68 -8.65 28.79
N ASP A 31 1.72 -8.95 29.56
CA ASP A 31 1.74 -10.02 30.56
C ASP A 31 0.66 -9.84 31.64
N LYS A 32 0.38 -8.60 32.05
CA LYS A 32 -0.68 -8.26 33.01
C LYS A 32 -2.09 -8.55 32.47
N PHE A 33 -2.23 -8.67 31.14
CA PHE A 33 -3.47 -9.02 30.47
C PHE A 33 -3.52 -10.50 30.05
N GLY A 34 -2.52 -11.30 30.47
CA GLY A 34 -2.42 -12.72 30.12
C GLY A 34 -1.82 -13.01 28.74
N GLY A 35 -1.26 -12.01 28.06
CA GLY A 35 -0.52 -12.23 26.82
C GLY A 35 0.96 -12.54 27.06
N ASP A 36 1.62 -13.15 26.08
CA ASP A 36 3.06 -13.42 26.12
C ASP A 36 3.83 -12.37 25.30
N PRO A 37 4.67 -11.51 25.93
CA PRO A 37 5.48 -10.53 25.21
C PRO A 37 6.46 -11.18 24.22
N ASN A 38 6.82 -12.46 24.40
CA ASN A 38 7.72 -13.20 23.51
C ASN A 38 7.00 -13.85 22.31
N SER A 39 5.68 -13.65 22.18
CA SER A 39 4.88 -14.24 21.09
C SER A 39 3.93 -13.24 20.43
N VAL A 40 4.31 -11.96 20.41
CA VAL A 40 3.54 -10.89 19.75
C VAL A 40 3.57 -11.06 18.23
N THR A 41 2.40 -11.08 17.59
CA THR A 41 2.23 -11.11 16.12
C THR A 41 1.62 -9.80 15.65
N LEU A 42 2.25 -9.16 14.66
CA LEU A 42 1.76 -7.91 14.08
C LEU A 42 1.01 -8.20 12.78
N PHE A 43 -0.25 -7.78 12.67
CA PHE A 43 -1.03 -7.96 11.45
C PHE A 43 -1.62 -6.65 10.98
N GLY A 44 -1.81 -6.54 9.66
CA GLY A 44 -2.43 -5.36 9.07
C GLY A 44 -2.89 -5.63 7.65
N GLN A 45 -3.81 -4.78 7.20
CA GLN A 45 -4.40 -4.80 5.87
C GLN A 45 -4.08 -3.49 5.14
N GLY A 46 -3.74 -3.56 3.85
CA GLY A 46 -3.40 -2.41 3.04
C GLY A 46 -2.28 -1.57 3.68
N SER A 47 -2.57 -0.31 4.03
CA SER A 47 -1.60 0.57 4.69
C SER A 47 -1.12 0.04 6.04
N GLY A 48 -1.95 -0.72 6.77
CA GLY A 48 -1.52 -1.42 7.99
C GLY A 48 -0.48 -2.51 7.70
N ALA A 49 -0.66 -3.27 6.62
CA ALA A 49 0.31 -4.27 6.17
C ALA A 49 1.64 -3.62 5.76
N VAL A 50 1.55 -2.50 5.03
CA VAL A 50 2.71 -1.69 4.66
C VAL A 50 3.47 -1.20 5.89
N CYS A 51 2.76 -0.66 6.88
CA CYS A 51 3.36 -0.23 8.14
C CYS A 51 4.05 -1.40 8.87
N ALA A 52 3.36 -2.54 9.02
CA ALA A 52 3.93 -3.73 9.63
C ALA A 52 5.22 -4.18 8.91
N ASN A 53 5.22 -4.15 7.57
CA ASN A 53 6.39 -4.52 6.81
C ASN A 53 7.54 -3.50 6.95
N PHE A 54 7.28 -2.19 7.04
CA PHE A 54 8.31 -1.21 7.38
C PHE A 54 8.89 -1.44 8.77
N LEU A 55 8.05 -1.74 9.77
CA LEU A 55 8.51 -2.04 11.12
C LEU A 55 9.42 -3.27 11.16
N MET A 56 9.15 -4.32 10.39
CA MET A 56 10.03 -5.48 10.29
C MET A 56 11.46 -5.14 9.82
N MET A 57 11.61 -4.06 9.05
CA MET A 57 12.91 -3.60 8.52
C MET A 57 13.52 -2.47 9.36
N SER A 58 12.79 -1.97 10.36
CA SER A 58 13.22 -0.84 11.17
C SER A 58 14.21 -1.30 12.25
N PRO A 59 15.35 -0.62 12.44
CA PRO A 59 16.23 -0.92 13.56
C PRO A 59 15.59 -0.60 14.91
N MET A 60 14.56 0.26 14.94
CA MET A 60 13.90 0.72 16.17
C MET A 60 13.04 -0.34 16.87
N ILE A 61 12.82 -1.49 16.23
CA ILE A 61 12.05 -2.60 16.80
C ILE A 61 12.92 -3.56 17.63
N ILE A 62 14.23 -3.27 17.75
CA ILE A 62 15.19 -4.04 18.55
C ILE A 62 15.44 -3.28 19.86
N LYS A 63 15.06 -3.87 20.99
CA LYS A 63 15.38 -3.41 22.36
C LYS A 63 16.78 -3.88 22.77
N GLU A 64 17.21 -3.45 23.95
CA GLU A 64 18.46 -3.93 24.58
C GLU A 64 18.56 -5.47 24.62
N GLY A 65 19.75 -5.98 24.29
CA GLY A 65 20.01 -7.42 24.24
C GLY A 65 19.36 -8.13 23.06
N ASP A 66 19.20 -7.44 21.92
CA ASP A 66 18.65 -7.98 20.66
C ASP A 66 17.20 -8.50 20.74
N LYS A 67 16.43 -8.04 21.73
CA LYS A 67 15.03 -8.43 21.91
C LYS A 67 14.12 -7.69 20.94
N LEU A 68 13.30 -8.42 20.19
CA LEU A 68 12.35 -7.82 19.24
C LEU A 68 11.06 -7.36 19.93
N LEU A 69 10.45 -6.30 19.41
CA LEU A 69 9.13 -5.85 19.86
C LEU A 69 7.97 -6.76 19.39
N PHE A 70 8.18 -7.55 18.35
CA PHE A 70 7.23 -8.55 17.82
C PHE A 70 8.00 -9.63 17.05
N HIS A 71 7.34 -10.76 16.78
CA HIS A 71 8.02 -12.01 16.37
C HIS A 71 7.52 -12.56 15.04
N ARG A 72 6.27 -12.26 14.67
CA ARG A 72 5.63 -12.73 13.43
C ARG A 72 4.84 -11.61 12.80
N ALA A 73 4.57 -11.71 11.50
CA ALA A 73 3.67 -10.77 10.85
C ALA A 73 2.70 -11.40 9.85
N ILE A 74 1.52 -10.79 9.73
CA ILE A 74 0.51 -11.12 8.72
C ILE A 74 0.26 -9.87 7.86
N LEU A 75 0.56 -9.97 6.57
CA LEU A 75 0.54 -8.85 5.63
C LEU A 75 -0.55 -9.06 4.58
N MET A 76 -1.65 -8.35 4.71
CA MET A 76 -2.85 -8.54 3.90
C MET A 76 -2.96 -7.41 2.88
N SER A 77 -2.94 -7.73 1.57
CA SER A 77 -3.14 -6.76 0.48
C SER A 77 -2.18 -5.56 0.48
N GLY A 78 -0.95 -5.71 0.97
CA GLY A 78 0.03 -4.62 0.96
C GLY A 78 1.39 -5.00 1.51
N THR A 79 2.45 -4.41 0.96
CA THR A 79 3.83 -4.56 1.46
C THR A 79 4.62 -3.26 1.25
N ALA A 80 5.81 -3.16 1.85
CA ALA A 80 6.69 -2.02 1.62
C ALA A 80 7.19 -1.91 0.15
N LEU A 81 6.98 -2.95 -0.67
CA LEU A 81 7.21 -2.91 -2.12
C LEU A 81 6.00 -2.40 -2.92
N SER A 82 4.82 -2.32 -2.29
CA SER A 82 3.62 -1.76 -2.91
C SER A 82 3.92 -0.34 -3.36
N ASP A 83 3.40 0.01 -4.52
CA ASP A 83 3.86 1.19 -5.23
C ASP A 83 3.27 2.52 -4.68
N TRP A 84 2.33 2.39 -3.74
CA TRP A 84 1.77 3.43 -2.87
C TRP A 84 2.36 3.45 -1.45
N ALA A 85 3.32 2.58 -1.14
CA ALA A 85 3.87 2.43 0.21
C ALA A 85 4.76 3.61 0.65
N LEU A 86 5.47 4.23 -0.29
CA LEU A 86 6.38 5.35 -0.04
C LEU A 86 5.91 6.63 -0.73
N VAL A 87 6.07 7.76 -0.05
CA VAL A 87 5.89 9.09 -0.67
C VAL A 87 7.06 9.39 -1.59
N LYS A 88 6.78 9.77 -2.84
CA LYS A 88 7.82 10.07 -3.85
C LYS A 88 8.49 11.42 -3.65
N ASN A 89 7.72 12.46 -3.34
CA ASN A 89 8.25 13.83 -3.18
C ASN A 89 7.68 14.49 -1.91
N PRO A 90 8.14 14.06 -0.71
CA PRO A 90 7.61 14.56 0.56
C PRO A 90 7.85 16.06 0.71
N THR A 91 8.99 16.57 0.25
CA THR A 91 9.32 18.01 0.29
C THR A 91 8.32 18.85 -0.50
N HIS A 92 7.93 18.39 -1.70
CA HIS A 92 6.92 19.10 -2.50
C HIS A 92 5.56 19.16 -1.80
N VAL A 93 5.13 18.06 -1.17
CA VAL A 93 3.89 18.03 -0.38
C VAL A 93 3.98 18.99 0.80
N THR A 94 5.09 18.99 1.54
CA THR A 94 5.31 19.91 2.67
C THR A 94 5.25 21.37 2.24
N LEU A 95 5.83 21.74 1.10
CA LEU A 95 5.77 23.10 0.57
C LEU A 95 4.35 23.52 0.16
N GLN A 96 3.56 22.61 -0.38
CA GLN A 96 2.14 22.87 -0.68
C GLN A 96 1.34 23.12 0.60
N VAL A 97 1.54 22.27 1.63
CA VAL A 97 0.93 22.46 2.96
C VAL A 97 1.32 23.82 3.54
N ALA A 98 2.62 24.12 3.58
CA ALA A 98 3.14 25.38 4.11
C ALA A 98 2.49 26.59 3.42
N LYS A 99 2.41 26.56 2.09
CA LYS A 99 1.77 27.62 1.30
C LYS A 99 0.29 27.77 1.63
N ALA A 100 -0.46 26.66 1.73
CA ALA A 100 -1.90 26.67 2.00
C ALA A 100 -2.23 27.33 3.34
N VAL A 101 -1.44 27.06 4.38
CA VAL A 101 -1.64 27.62 5.73
C VAL A 101 -0.77 28.84 6.02
N ARG A 102 -0.16 29.45 4.99
CA ARG A 102 0.67 30.66 5.11
C ARG A 102 1.80 30.52 6.14
N CYS A 103 2.47 29.37 6.12
CA CYS A 103 3.71 29.17 6.87
C CYS A 103 4.95 29.48 6.00
N PRO A 104 6.06 29.91 6.63
CA PRO A 104 7.34 30.06 5.95
C PRO A 104 7.83 28.74 5.35
N SER A 105 8.70 28.81 4.33
CA SER A 105 9.28 27.63 3.65
C SER A 105 10.74 27.37 4.05
N ASN A 106 11.12 27.69 5.30
CA ASN A 106 12.50 27.62 5.78
C ASN A 106 12.62 26.85 7.12
N GLY A 107 13.44 25.79 7.13
CA GLY A 107 13.96 25.12 8.32
C GLY A 107 13.00 25.01 9.52
N LYS A 108 13.44 25.48 10.70
CA LYS A 108 12.71 25.37 11.98
C LYS A 108 11.47 26.27 12.06
N GLU A 109 11.47 27.42 11.40
CA GLU A 109 10.32 28.35 11.41
C GLU A 109 9.08 27.71 10.77
N LEU A 110 9.27 26.89 9.74
CA LEU A 110 8.21 26.09 9.14
C LEU A 110 7.60 25.12 10.16
N GLU A 111 8.43 24.31 10.86
CA GLU A 111 7.94 23.34 11.83
C GLU A 111 7.13 24.00 12.96
N GLU A 112 7.65 25.09 13.52
CA GLU A 112 6.98 25.84 14.58
C GLU A 112 5.67 26.48 14.10
N CYS A 113 5.65 27.00 12.88
CA CYS A 113 4.45 27.57 12.29
C CYS A 113 3.38 26.50 12.09
N LEU A 114 3.73 25.35 11.51
CA LEU A 114 2.81 24.24 11.27
C LEU A 114 2.18 23.73 12.56
N ARG A 115 2.98 23.60 13.64
CA ARG A 115 2.47 23.18 14.97
C ARG A 115 1.48 24.16 15.59
N LYS A 116 1.49 25.42 15.18
CA LYS A 116 0.56 26.47 15.67
C LYS A 116 -0.71 26.57 14.84
N ARG A 117 -0.81 25.84 13.71
CA ARG A 117 -2.04 25.81 12.90
C ARG A 117 -3.09 24.92 13.54
N ARG A 118 -4.34 25.28 13.33
CA ARG A 118 -5.46 24.45 13.78
C ARG A 118 -5.51 23.19 12.95
N LEU A 119 -5.97 22.09 13.55
CA LEU A 119 -6.04 20.81 12.88
C LEU A 119 -6.99 20.88 11.68
N GLU A 120 -8.11 21.57 11.81
CA GLU A 120 -9.11 21.73 10.75
C GLU A 120 -8.50 22.42 9.52
N ASP A 121 -7.71 23.48 9.73
CA ASP A 121 -7.01 24.20 8.66
C ASP A 121 -6.00 23.29 7.92
N LEU A 122 -5.45 22.27 8.61
CA LEU A 122 -4.51 21.30 8.02
C LEU A 122 -5.24 20.17 7.28
N MET A 123 -6.40 19.75 7.78
CA MET A 123 -7.20 18.67 7.19
C MET A 123 -7.94 19.11 5.93
N ASP A 124 -8.30 20.40 5.82
CA ASP A 124 -8.99 20.95 4.66
C ASP A 124 -8.07 21.25 3.46
N ILE A 125 -6.76 21.00 3.58
CA ILE A 125 -5.79 21.30 2.53
C ILE A 125 -5.95 20.33 1.36
N SER A 126 -6.21 20.89 0.17
CA SER A 126 -6.10 20.15 -1.09
C SER A 126 -4.65 20.10 -1.56
N ILE A 127 -4.08 18.89 -1.67
CA ILE A 127 -2.74 18.67 -2.22
C ILE A 127 -2.86 18.27 -3.69
N SER A 128 -2.13 18.99 -4.55
CA SER A 128 -2.03 18.68 -5.97
C SER A 128 -0.82 17.78 -6.21
N ILE A 129 -1.06 16.48 -6.32
CA ILE A 129 -0.08 15.47 -6.74
C ILE A 129 -0.65 14.64 -7.89
N PRO A 130 0.20 14.01 -8.72
CA PRO A 130 -0.28 13.08 -9.74
C PRO A 130 -1.19 12.01 -9.13
N GLU A 131 -2.26 11.66 -9.84
CA GLU A 131 -3.15 10.55 -9.46
C GLU A 131 -2.34 9.27 -9.20
N TYR A 132 -2.84 8.36 -8.36
CA TYR A 132 -2.14 7.13 -7.96
C TYR A 132 -0.88 7.32 -7.10
N GLN A 133 -0.50 8.55 -6.72
CA GLN A 133 0.54 8.79 -5.71
C GLN A 133 -0.06 9.00 -4.31
N THR A 134 0.71 8.63 -3.29
CA THR A 134 0.35 8.84 -1.89
C THR A 134 0.89 10.19 -1.42
N PRO A 135 0.04 11.15 -1.00
CA PRO A 135 0.50 12.47 -0.56
C PRO A 135 1.15 12.43 0.82
N PHE A 136 0.57 11.65 1.74
CA PHE A 136 1.05 11.49 3.09
C PHE A 136 1.23 10.01 3.41
N GLY A 137 2.45 9.60 3.68
CA GLY A 137 2.78 8.22 3.98
C GLY A 137 4.23 8.08 4.45
N PRO A 138 4.71 6.85 4.65
CA PRO A 138 6.08 6.57 5.02
C PRO A 138 7.10 7.15 4.03
N ILE A 139 8.23 7.61 4.55
CA ILE A 139 9.38 8.10 3.76
C ILE A 139 10.66 7.41 4.23
N ILE A 140 11.68 7.37 3.37
CA ILE A 140 13.01 6.90 3.78
C ILE A 140 13.70 8.03 4.54
N ASP A 141 13.79 7.88 5.85
CA ASP A 141 14.32 8.88 6.79
C ASP A 141 15.63 8.45 7.46
N GLN A 142 16.18 7.32 7.03
CA GLN A 142 17.42 6.72 7.53
C GLN A 142 17.38 6.35 9.03
N THR A 143 16.22 6.51 9.69
CA THR A 143 16.02 6.29 11.12
C THR A 143 15.00 5.18 11.35
N VAL A 144 13.75 5.43 10.99
CA VAL A 144 12.68 4.43 11.07
C VAL A 144 12.78 3.51 9.85
N ILE A 145 12.95 4.08 8.66
CA ILE A 145 13.11 3.36 7.41
C ILE A 145 14.52 3.63 6.89
N PRO A 146 15.48 2.72 7.09
CA PRO A 146 16.90 3.00 6.89
C PRO A 146 17.29 3.11 5.42
N ASN A 147 16.57 2.44 4.52
CA ASN A 147 16.88 2.39 3.08
C ASN A 147 15.65 1.95 2.28
N TYR A 148 15.78 1.88 0.95
CA TYR A 148 14.76 1.33 0.07
C TYR A 148 14.44 -0.13 0.43
N PRO A 149 13.15 -0.49 0.60
CA PRO A 149 12.74 -1.83 1.04
C PRO A 149 13.32 -2.98 0.22
N LYS A 150 13.35 -2.84 -1.11
CA LYS A 150 13.93 -3.86 -2.00
C LYS A 150 15.42 -4.10 -1.70
N HIS A 151 16.16 -3.04 -1.43
CA HIS A 151 17.58 -3.15 -1.05
C HIS A 151 17.71 -3.84 0.31
N ILE A 152 16.87 -3.51 1.28
CA ILE A 152 16.87 -4.17 2.60
C ILE A 152 16.62 -5.67 2.47
N MET A 153 15.56 -6.04 1.76
CA MET A 153 15.14 -7.43 1.57
C MET A 153 16.12 -8.28 0.77
N SER A 154 16.94 -7.68 -0.11
CA SER A 154 17.91 -8.41 -0.94
C SER A 154 19.35 -8.39 -0.41
N ALA A 155 19.76 -7.33 0.29
CA ALA A 155 21.14 -7.18 0.77
C ALA A 155 21.30 -7.54 2.26
N TYR A 156 20.26 -7.37 3.08
CA TYR A 156 20.32 -7.59 4.53
C TYR A 156 19.39 -8.73 4.96
N ASN A 157 19.66 -9.91 4.40
CA ASN A 157 18.83 -11.11 4.56
C ASN A 157 18.59 -11.50 6.03
N ASP A 158 19.52 -11.21 6.93
CA ASP A 158 19.39 -11.52 8.37
C ASP A 158 18.30 -10.72 9.10
N ILE A 159 17.97 -9.52 8.60
CA ILE A 159 16.87 -8.72 9.13
C ILE A 159 15.56 -9.32 8.66
N PHE A 160 15.47 -9.67 7.38
CA PHE A 160 14.22 -10.08 6.77
C PHE A 160 13.83 -11.54 7.08
N LYS A 161 14.81 -12.45 7.18
CA LYS A 161 14.56 -13.88 7.44
C LYS A 161 14.06 -14.19 8.85
N ARG A 162 14.22 -13.29 9.82
CA ARG A 162 13.93 -13.58 11.24
C ARG A 162 12.43 -13.66 11.57
N PHE A 163 11.57 -13.15 10.69
CA PHE A 163 10.12 -13.16 10.90
C PHE A 163 9.49 -14.32 10.14
N GLU A 164 8.58 -15.03 10.81
CA GLU A 164 7.64 -15.94 10.17
C GLU A 164 6.48 -15.12 9.61
N LEU A 165 6.11 -15.36 8.35
CA LEU A 165 5.18 -14.50 7.62
C LEU A 165 4.00 -15.28 7.03
N ILE A 166 2.83 -14.68 7.19
CA ILE A 166 1.69 -14.93 6.32
C ILE A 166 1.51 -13.68 5.47
N TYR A 167 1.36 -13.84 4.17
CA TYR A 167 1.03 -12.75 3.27
C TYR A 167 -0.05 -13.21 2.31
N GLY A 168 -0.88 -12.29 1.87
CA GLY A 168 -1.91 -12.65 0.92
C GLY A 168 -2.50 -11.47 0.20
N VAL A 169 -3.23 -11.82 -0.83
CA VAL A 169 -3.90 -10.90 -1.73
C VAL A 169 -5.33 -11.33 -1.96
N MET A 170 -6.14 -10.39 -2.41
CA MET A 170 -7.46 -10.64 -2.96
C MET A 170 -7.39 -10.89 -4.47
N GLU A 171 -8.42 -11.52 -5.04
CA GLU A 171 -8.54 -11.67 -6.50
C GLU A 171 -8.62 -10.31 -7.22
N VAL A 172 -9.23 -9.30 -6.59
CA VAL A 172 -9.29 -7.93 -7.09
C VAL A 172 -8.96 -6.95 -5.97
N GLU A 173 -7.80 -6.30 -6.08
CA GLU A 173 -7.27 -5.39 -5.05
C GLU A 173 -7.68 -3.93 -5.31
N SER A 174 -7.85 -3.57 -6.58
CA SER A 174 -8.00 -2.18 -7.02
C SER A 174 -9.45 -1.72 -7.16
N ALA A 175 -10.44 -2.52 -6.71
CA ALA A 175 -11.85 -2.16 -6.81
C ALA A 175 -12.19 -0.83 -6.12
N HIS A 176 -11.48 -0.50 -5.04
CA HIS A 176 -11.63 0.75 -4.29
C HIS A 176 -11.21 2.01 -5.07
N LEU A 177 -10.52 1.86 -6.22
CA LEU A 177 -10.10 2.98 -7.07
C LEU A 177 -11.20 3.46 -8.01
N LEU A 178 -12.26 2.67 -8.22
CA LEU A 178 -13.33 3.02 -9.14
C LEU A 178 -14.50 3.69 -8.42
N ASN A 179 -15.12 4.65 -9.10
CA ASN A 179 -16.35 5.26 -8.63
C ASN A 179 -17.55 4.30 -8.79
N THR A 180 -18.68 4.66 -8.17
CA THR A 180 -19.89 3.84 -8.18
C THR A 180 -20.46 3.58 -9.57
N VAL A 181 -20.31 4.53 -10.50
CA VAL A 181 -20.80 4.40 -11.88
C VAL A 181 -19.96 3.38 -12.64
N ALA A 182 -18.63 3.53 -12.63
CA ALA A 182 -17.71 2.58 -13.25
C ALA A 182 -17.89 1.17 -12.69
N MET A 183 -18.13 1.05 -11.38
CA MET A 183 -18.41 -0.22 -10.73
C MET A 183 -19.74 -0.84 -11.17
N ALA A 184 -20.82 -0.06 -11.27
CA ALA A 184 -22.16 -0.55 -11.59
C ALA A 184 -22.40 -0.79 -13.08
N ALA A 185 -21.85 0.05 -13.95
CA ALA A 185 -22.15 0.09 -15.38
C ALA A 185 -20.96 -0.31 -16.29
N GLY A 186 -19.78 -0.54 -15.73
CA GLY A 186 -18.56 -0.76 -16.53
C GLY A 186 -17.95 0.57 -17.01
N MET A 187 -17.01 0.48 -17.95
CA MET A 187 -16.26 1.63 -18.46
C MET A 187 -16.10 1.57 -19.98
N LEU A 188 -16.06 2.73 -20.62
CA LEU A 188 -15.66 2.82 -22.01
C LEU A 188 -14.16 2.49 -22.16
N GLN A 189 -13.76 2.11 -23.37
CA GLN A 189 -12.37 1.78 -23.66
C GLN A 189 -11.47 3.01 -23.50
N GLU A 190 -11.95 4.18 -23.92
CA GLU A 190 -11.26 5.45 -23.81
C GLU A 190 -11.04 5.86 -22.33
N GLU A 191 -12.03 5.64 -21.48
CA GLU A 191 -11.93 5.88 -20.03
C GLU A 191 -10.88 4.97 -19.40
N THR A 192 -10.92 3.67 -19.74
CA THR A 192 -9.93 2.69 -19.28
C THR A 192 -8.52 3.06 -19.72
N ASN A 193 -8.35 3.44 -20.99
CA ASN A 193 -7.05 3.86 -21.54
C ASN A 193 -6.55 5.15 -20.88
N SER A 194 -7.46 6.07 -20.53
CA SER A 194 -7.12 7.31 -19.83
C SER A 194 -6.59 7.01 -18.43
N GLU A 195 -7.28 6.17 -17.66
CA GLU A 195 -6.86 5.80 -16.30
C GLU A 195 -5.51 5.07 -16.27
N LEU A 196 -5.30 4.10 -17.17
CA LEU A 196 -4.01 3.43 -17.29
C LEU A 196 -2.89 4.39 -17.71
N ARG A 197 -3.18 5.34 -18.61
CA ARG A 197 -2.21 6.34 -19.03
C ARG A 197 -1.78 7.22 -17.86
N LYS A 198 -2.73 7.74 -17.08
CA LYS A 198 -2.42 8.52 -15.86
C LYS A 198 -1.52 7.76 -14.91
N TYR A 199 -1.83 6.47 -14.67
CA TYR A 199 -1.00 5.61 -13.84
C TYR A 199 0.42 5.47 -14.40
N PHE A 200 0.57 5.14 -15.68
CA PHE A 200 1.88 4.95 -16.31
C PHE A 200 2.72 6.22 -16.40
N GLU A 201 2.10 7.39 -16.59
CA GLU A 201 2.79 8.69 -16.54
C GLU A 201 3.41 8.95 -15.17
N THR A 202 2.88 8.36 -14.09
CA THR A 202 3.52 8.46 -12.78
C THR A 202 4.76 7.56 -12.64
N LYS A 203 4.92 6.55 -13.50
CA LYS A 203 5.96 5.52 -13.40
C LYS A 203 7.05 5.64 -14.46
N PHE A 204 6.73 6.19 -15.63
CA PHE A 204 7.61 6.20 -16.79
C PHE A 204 7.72 7.62 -17.38
N GLU A 205 8.95 8.06 -17.63
CA GLU A 205 9.23 9.39 -18.19
C GLU A 205 8.96 9.48 -19.70
N ALA A 206 8.98 8.34 -20.42
CA ALA A 206 8.80 8.26 -21.86
C ALA A 206 8.10 6.97 -22.28
N ASN A 207 7.66 6.92 -23.54
CA ASN A 207 7.07 5.73 -24.19
C ASN A 207 5.78 5.19 -23.53
N VAL A 208 5.05 6.02 -22.79
CA VAL A 208 3.80 5.63 -22.12
C VAL A 208 2.79 4.99 -23.08
N GLY A 209 2.63 5.53 -24.29
CA GLY A 209 1.71 4.98 -25.28
C GLY A 209 2.07 3.54 -25.72
N PHE A 210 3.36 3.25 -25.84
CA PHE A 210 3.83 1.89 -26.16
C PHE A 210 3.63 0.93 -24.99
N ILE A 211 3.94 1.37 -23.76
CA ILE A 211 3.73 0.58 -22.52
C ILE A 211 2.24 0.24 -22.36
N LEU A 212 1.35 1.21 -22.58
CA LEU A 212 -0.09 1.01 -22.54
C LEU A 212 -0.54 -0.05 -23.56
N ALA A 213 -0.15 0.11 -24.83
CA ALA A 213 -0.53 -0.82 -25.89
C ALA A 213 -0.03 -2.25 -25.62
N HIS A 214 1.22 -2.38 -25.17
CA HIS A 214 1.80 -3.69 -24.84
C HIS A 214 1.11 -4.33 -23.62
N THR A 215 0.78 -3.54 -22.60
CA THR A 215 0.07 -4.03 -21.41
C THR A 215 -1.33 -4.53 -21.77
N LEU A 216 -2.11 -3.73 -22.50
CA LEU A 216 -3.44 -4.13 -22.94
C LEU A 216 -3.41 -5.39 -23.81
N SER A 217 -2.42 -5.50 -24.71
CA SER A 217 -2.22 -6.70 -25.55
C SER A 217 -1.83 -7.95 -24.73
N ALA A 218 -1.11 -7.78 -23.63
CA ALA A 218 -0.84 -8.90 -22.73
C ALA A 218 -2.13 -9.37 -22.04
N TYR A 219 -2.90 -8.45 -21.44
CA TYR A 219 -4.09 -8.79 -20.67
C TYR A 219 -5.25 -9.27 -21.53
N SER A 220 -5.42 -8.75 -22.76
CA SER A 220 -6.44 -9.23 -23.68
C SER A 220 -6.22 -10.68 -24.12
N ARG A 221 -4.95 -11.10 -24.27
CA ARG A 221 -4.60 -12.50 -24.59
C ARG A 221 -4.92 -13.44 -23.44
N PHE A 222 -4.64 -13.05 -22.19
CA PHE A 222 -4.93 -13.87 -21.01
C PHE A 222 -6.45 -14.06 -20.79
N VAL A 223 -7.23 -12.98 -20.92
CA VAL A 223 -8.69 -13.05 -20.76
C VAL A 223 -9.36 -13.79 -21.93
N GLY A 224 -8.83 -13.67 -23.16
CA GLY A 224 -9.34 -14.41 -24.32
C GLY A 224 -9.20 -15.93 -24.22
N THR A 225 -8.28 -16.43 -23.40
CA THR A 225 -8.08 -17.88 -23.16
C THR A 225 -8.79 -18.41 -21.91
N ASP A 226 -9.17 -17.55 -20.98
CA ASP A 226 -9.87 -17.95 -19.76
C ASP A 226 -11.39 -17.95 -20.03
N ASN A 227 -11.92 -19.11 -20.40
CA ASN A 227 -13.35 -19.32 -20.71
C ASN A 227 -14.32 -18.92 -19.58
N LYS A 228 -13.81 -18.58 -18.38
CA LYS A 228 -14.63 -18.13 -17.23
C LYS A 228 -15.31 -16.77 -17.44
N LEU A 229 -14.75 -15.88 -18.26
CA LEU A 229 -15.38 -14.57 -18.58
C LEU A 229 -16.33 -14.64 -19.79
N ASN A 230 -16.21 -15.68 -20.63
CA ASN A 230 -16.99 -15.82 -21.85
C ASN A 230 -18.36 -16.52 -21.70
N SER A 231 -18.72 -17.04 -20.52
CA SER A 231 -20.06 -17.59 -20.32
C SER A 231 -20.41 -17.78 -18.84
N TYR A 232 -21.18 -16.85 -18.27
CA TYR A 232 -22.01 -17.17 -17.10
C TYR A 232 -23.52 -17.22 -17.43
N ASP A 233 -23.95 -16.91 -18.66
CA ASP A 233 -25.37 -17.05 -19.06
C ASP A 233 -25.64 -17.03 -20.58
N GLY A 234 -24.64 -17.30 -21.43
CA GLY A 234 -24.82 -17.23 -22.89
C GLY A 234 -25.14 -15.83 -23.46
N GLN A 235 -25.15 -14.79 -22.62
CA GLN A 235 -25.18 -13.39 -23.05
C GLN A 235 -23.75 -12.89 -23.27
N SER A 236 -23.52 -12.21 -24.39
CA SER A 236 -22.27 -11.50 -24.69
C SER A 236 -21.88 -10.65 -23.49
N TYR A 237 -20.71 -10.92 -22.88
CA TYR A 237 -20.19 -10.11 -21.79
C TYR A 237 -20.07 -8.68 -22.31
N ASP A 238 -20.81 -7.75 -21.71
CA ASP A 238 -20.86 -6.38 -22.20
C ASP A 238 -19.45 -5.77 -22.12
N SER A 239 -19.00 -5.25 -23.28
CA SER A 239 -17.70 -4.63 -23.50
C SER A 239 -17.33 -3.61 -22.41
N ALA A 240 -18.32 -2.92 -21.83
CA ALA A 240 -18.08 -1.97 -20.75
C ALA A 240 -17.54 -2.65 -19.48
N PHE A 241 -18.11 -3.79 -19.10
CA PHE A 241 -17.63 -4.55 -17.94
C PHE A 241 -16.26 -5.17 -18.21
N LEU A 242 -16.01 -5.63 -19.43
CA LEU A 242 -14.72 -6.18 -19.81
C LEU A 242 -13.60 -5.12 -19.71
N ASN A 243 -13.85 -3.91 -20.20
CA ASN A 243 -12.92 -2.79 -20.09
C ASN A 243 -12.60 -2.43 -18.64
N ARG A 244 -13.64 -2.35 -17.79
CA ARG A 244 -13.48 -2.16 -16.35
C ARG A 244 -12.64 -3.27 -15.72
N ASP A 245 -12.92 -4.53 -16.04
CA ASP A 245 -12.22 -5.68 -15.47
C ASP A 245 -10.75 -5.72 -15.91
N TYR A 246 -10.43 -5.31 -17.14
CA TYR A 246 -9.04 -5.11 -17.57
C TYR A 246 -8.31 -4.06 -16.71
N LEU A 247 -8.94 -2.91 -16.49
CA LEU A 247 -8.36 -1.86 -15.65
C LEU A 247 -8.08 -2.38 -14.24
N LEU A 248 -9.07 -3.05 -13.63
CA LEU A 248 -8.97 -3.58 -12.28
C LEU A 248 -7.89 -4.65 -12.16
N ASN A 249 -7.79 -5.58 -13.11
CA ASN A 249 -6.76 -6.61 -13.10
C ASN A 249 -5.36 -6.00 -13.24
N ILE A 250 -5.16 -5.09 -14.21
CA ILE A 250 -3.86 -4.44 -14.43
C ILE A 250 -3.43 -3.65 -13.19
N LEU A 251 -4.33 -2.85 -12.62
CA LEU A 251 -4.01 -2.06 -11.43
C LEU A 251 -3.80 -2.96 -10.21
N SER A 252 -4.60 -4.01 -10.01
CA SER A 252 -4.41 -4.95 -8.89
C SER A 252 -3.04 -5.61 -8.96
N ASP A 253 -2.66 -6.07 -10.15
CA ASP A 253 -1.38 -6.72 -10.37
C ASP A 253 -0.21 -5.79 -10.09
N VAL A 254 -0.18 -4.63 -10.73
CA VAL A 254 0.99 -3.74 -10.65
C VAL A 254 1.12 -3.03 -9.30
N ARG A 255 0.00 -2.72 -8.63
CA ARG A 255 -0.02 -1.94 -7.38
C ARG A 255 0.15 -2.80 -6.14
N THR A 256 -0.36 -4.03 -6.16
CA THR A 256 -0.48 -4.87 -4.96
C THR A 256 0.01 -6.30 -5.18
N VAL A 257 -0.55 -7.06 -6.13
CA VAL A 257 -0.28 -8.51 -6.26
C VAL A 257 1.17 -8.78 -6.63
N ALA A 258 1.73 -8.10 -7.64
CA ALA A 258 3.12 -8.31 -8.04
C ALA A 258 4.12 -7.87 -6.94
N PRO A 259 3.95 -6.71 -6.26
CA PRO A 259 4.74 -6.39 -5.07
C PRO A 259 4.68 -7.42 -3.94
N VAL A 260 3.47 -7.89 -3.57
CA VAL A 260 3.29 -8.90 -2.51
C VAL A 260 3.96 -10.22 -2.93
N THR A 261 3.77 -10.64 -4.19
CA THR A 261 4.38 -11.86 -4.74
C THR A 261 5.90 -11.76 -4.83
N LEU A 262 6.44 -10.59 -5.17
CA LEU A 262 7.88 -10.36 -5.19
C LEU A 262 8.46 -10.45 -3.77
N MET A 263 7.81 -9.82 -2.79
CA MET A 263 8.21 -9.94 -1.39
C MET A 263 8.16 -11.39 -0.92
N ALA A 264 7.06 -12.09 -1.22
CA ALA A 264 6.88 -13.50 -0.89
C ALA A 264 8.03 -14.36 -1.43
N LYS A 265 8.37 -14.17 -2.72
CA LYS A 265 9.49 -14.86 -3.37
C LYS A 265 10.83 -14.57 -2.71
N LEU A 266 11.07 -13.32 -2.30
CA LEU A 266 12.30 -12.94 -1.58
C LEU A 266 12.35 -13.56 -0.19
N HIS A 267 11.23 -13.59 0.53
CA HIS A 267 11.15 -14.12 1.89
C HIS A 267 11.23 -15.64 1.93
N SER A 268 10.46 -16.33 1.09
CA SER A 268 10.41 -17.80 1.04
C SER A 268 11.72 -18.44 0.60
N ALA A 269 12.60 -17.68 -0.06
CA ALA A 269 13.96 -18.11 -0.38
C ALA A 269 14.89 -18.10 0.85
N LEU A 270 14.54 -17.36 1.90
CA LEU A 270 15.35 -17.16 3.10
C LEU A 270 14.79 -17.84 4.35
N ASN A 271 13.47 -18.01 4.44
CA ASN A 271 12.77 -18.62 5.56
C ASN A 271 11.70 -19.58 5.02
N LEU A 272 11.65 -20.81 5.53
CA LEU A 272 10.66 -21.82 5.12
C LEU A 272 9.27 -21.59 5.76
N ASN A 273 9.20 -20.81 6.83
CA ASN A 273 7.95 -20.45 7.53
C ASN A 273 7.30 -19.25 6.84
N SER A 274 6.85 -19.51 5.61
CA SER A 274 6.27 -18.56 4.67
C SER A 274 4.96 -19.11 4.12
N TYR A 275 3.86 -18.41 4.36
CA TYR A 275 2.53 -18.84 3.91
C TYR A 275 1.91 -17.76 3.02
N PHE A 276 1.50 -18.17 1.82
CA PHE A 276 0.80 -17.30 0.86
C PHE A 276 -0.66 -17.70 0.74
N TYR A 277 -1.59 -16.75 0.81
CA TYR A 277 -3.00 -17.00 0.50
C TYR A 277 -3.52 -16.08 -0.61
N VAL A 278 -4.53 -16.60 -1.34
CA VAL A 278 -5.36 -15.81 -2.25
C VAL A 278 -6.79 -15.88 -1.73
N PHE A 279 -7.35 -14.73 -1.36
CA PHE A 279 -8.72 -14.64 -0.88
C PHE A 279 -9.68 -14.39 -2.05
N GLY A 280 -10.47 -15.41 -2.40
CA GLY A 280 -11.45 -15.37 -3.50
C GLY A 280 -12.90 -15.52 -3.04
N HIS A 281 -13.18 -15.46 -1.73
CA HIS A 281 -14.56 -15.60 -1.24
C HIS A 281 -15.37 -14.31 -1.49
N LYS A 282 -16.59 -14.47 -1.99
CA LYS A 282 -17.56 -13.38 -2.19
C LYS A 282 -18.62 -13.44 -1.09
N THR A 283 -18.71 -12.41 -0.27
CA THR A 283 -19.72 -12.31 0.79
C THR A 283 -21.13 -12.29 0.20
N ALA A 284 -22.04 -13.12 0.73
CA ALA A 284 -23.45 -13.21 0.30
C ALA A 284 -24.32 -12.01 0.74
N SER A 285 -23.73 -11.00 1.37
CA SER A 285 -24.42 -9.87 2.00
C SER A 285 -24.68 -8.75 1.00
N ASN A 286 -25.95 -8.35 0.83
CA ASN A 286 -26.42 -7.29 -0.09
C ASN A 286 -25.96 -5.86 0.29
N TYR A 287 -25.15 -5.68 1.33
CA TYR A 287 -24.70 -4.34 1.76
C TYR A 287 -23.71 -3.70 0.77
N TYR A 288 -23.06 -4.49 -0.07
CA TYR A 288 -22.19 -4.01 -1.14
C TYR A 288 -22.96 -4.02 -2.47
N TYR A 289 -23.55 -2.89 -2.81
CA TYR A 289 -24.50 -2.68 -3.93
C TYR A 289 -23.92 -2.82 -5.35
N VAL A 290 -22.87 -3.62 -5.55
CA VAL A 290 -22.37 -3.98 -6.88
C VAL A 290 -22.29 -5.50 -6.94
N SER A 291 -23.42 -6.12 -7.27
CA SER A 291 -23.63 -7.59 -7.34
C SER A 291 -22.68 -8.36 -8.27
N LYS A 292 -21.77 -7.66 -8.98
CA LYS A 292 -20.80 -8.26 -9.90
C LYS A 292 -19.33 -8.13 -9.46
N ILE A 293 -18.99 -7.28 -8.50
CA ILE A 293 -17.66 -7.24 -7.86
C ILE A 293 -17.85 -7.13 -6.35
N CYS A 294 -17.78 -8.27 -5.66
CA CYS A 294 -17.87 -8.35 -4.20
C CYS A 294 -16.49 -8.32 -3.51
N TYR A 295 -15.42 -7.96 -4.23
CA TYR A 295 -14.07 -7.86 -3.69
C TYR A 295 -13.79 -6.41 -3.36
N ILE A 296 -14.24 -5.97 -2.19
CA ILE A 296 -13.88 -4.65 -1.69
C ILE A 296 -12.67 -4.84 -0.80
N HIS A 297 -11.58 -4.15 -1.10
CA HIS A 297 -10.42 -4.05 -0.23
C HIS A 297 -10.89 -3.91 1.23
N THR A 298 -10.51 -4.83 2.13
CA THR A 298 -10.98 -5.05 3.53
C THR A 298 -12.01 -6.16 3.79
N VAL A 299 -12.60 -6.85 2.80
CA VAL A 299 -13.54 -7.96 3.12
C VAL A 299 -12.85 -9.20 3.70
N ASP A 300 -11.52 -9.32 3.57
CA ASP A 300 -10.70 -10.32 4.24
C ASP A 300 -10.48 -10.04 5.74
N PHE A 301 -10.97 -8.90 6.24
CA PHE A 301 -10.92 -8.49 7.64
C PHE A 301 -12.09 -9.03 8.49
N LEU A 302 -13.13 -9.56 7.84
CA LEU A 302 -14.37 -10.08 8.44
C LEU A 302 -14.46 -11.60 8.33
#